data_AF-A0A9D1TVR9-F1
#
_entry.id   AF-A0A9D1TVR9-F1
#
_cell.length_a   1.000
_cell.length_b   1.000
_cell.length_c   1.000
_cell.angle_alpha   90.00
_cell.angle_beta   90.00
_cell.angle_gamma   90.00
#
_symmetry.space_group_name_H-M   'P 1'
#
loop_
_entity.id
_entity.type
_entity.pdbx_description
1 polymer ?
#
loop_
_entity_poly.entity_id
_entity_poly.type
_entity_poly.pdbx_seq_one_letter_code
_entity_poly.pdbx_strand_id
1 'polypeptide(L)'
;MQLSTKQDFQALMHLFLDPLKPYYSAGGARLHLGETGVTYGSAAIELEAFSRPLWALVPFWVGGGSDPVFEDIYRRGLAAGSDPANPEYWGSCKDYDQCFVEMAAIACGLLNAPEKLWDPLSDAEKQNLARWLDQINHHTIPECNWQFFMILVNLALKARGMPYD
;
A
#
# COMPACT_ATOMS: atom_id res chain seq x y z
N MET A 1 13.30 -22.20 -13.38
CA MET A 1 11.91 -22.07 -13.84
C MET A 1 11.93 -21.22 -15.11
N GLN A 2 11.26 -21.65 -16.18
CA GLN A 2 11.14 -20.89 -17.42
C GLN A 2 9.87 -20.04 -17.35
N LEU A 3 9.96 -18.75 -17.69
CA LEU A 3 8.85 -17.79 -17.61
C LEU A 3 8.36 -17.44 -19.01
N SER A 4 7.35 -18.15 -19.51
CA SER A 4 6.88 -18.02 -20.89
C SER A 4 5.39 -17.66 -20.99
N THR A 5 4.62 -17.93 -19.93
CA THR A 5 3.18 -17.72 -19.89
C THR A 5 2.77 -16.85 -18.71
N LYS A 6 1.58 -16.26 -18.79
CA LYS A 6 0.97 -15.53 -17.67
C LYS A 6 0.91 -16.38 -16.39
N GLN A 7 0.62 -17.68 -16.52
CA GLN A 7 0.53 -18.59 -15.38
C GLN A 7 1.89 -18.80 -14.70
N ASP A 8 2.99 -18.81 -15.46
CA ASP A 8 4.35 -18.93 -14.89
C ASP A 8 4.68 -17.72 -13.99
N PHE A 9 4.31 -16.50 -14.44
CA PHE A 9 4.49 -15.28 -13.65
C PHE A 9 3.59 -15.24 -12.42
N GLN A 10 2.35 -15.73 -12.52
CA GLN A 10 1.44 -15.86 -11.37
C GLN A 10 2.01 -16.84 -10.32
N ALA A 11 2.51 -18.00 -10.77
CA ALA A 11 3.14 -18.98 -9.89
C ALA A 11 4.41 -18.41 -9.22
N LEU A 12 5.23 -17.65 -9.95
CA LEU A 12 6.40 -16.98 -9.39
C LEU A 12 6.02 -15.92 -8.34
N MET A 13 4.97 -15.13 -8.60
CA MET A 13 4.45 -14.19 -7.61
C MET A 13 4.08 -14.91 -6.31
N HIS A 14 3.27 -15.98 -6.39
CA HIS A 14 2.89 -16.75 -5.21
C HIS A 14 4.09 -17.35 -4.48
N LEU A 15 5.09 -17.86 -5.22
CA LEU A 15 6.32 -18.38 -4.64
C LEU A 15 7.04 -17.33 -3.77
N PHE A 16 7.04 -16.06 -4.17
CA PHE A 16 7.66 -14.98 -3.39
C PHE A 16 6.77 -14.43 -2.28
N LEU A 17 5.46 -14.31 -2.53
CA LEU A 17 4.57 -13.60 -1.63
C LEU A 17 3.93 -14.50 -0.58
N ASP A 18 3.63 -15.76 -0.88
CA ASP A 18 2.96 -16.67 0.07
C ASP A 18 3.74 -16.84 1.39
N PRO A 19 5.10 -16.93 1.39
CA PRO A 19 5.88 -16.96 2.63
C PRO A 19 5.71 -15.73 3.52
N LEU A 20 5.20 -14.60 3.01
CA LEU A 20 4.97 -13.39 3.80
C LEU A 20 3.70 -13.47 4.66
N LYS A 21 2.72 -14.30 4.27
CA LYS A 21 1.39 -14.40 4.91
C LYS A 21 1.47 -14.55 6.45
N PRO A 22 2.36 -15.38 7.03
CA PRO A 22 2.46 -15.54 8.48
C PRO A 22 3.06 -14.34 9.24
N TYR A 23 3.68 -13.38 8.53
CA TYR A 23 4.40 -12.26 9.12
C TYR A 23 3.61 -10.94 9.13
N TYR A 24 2.43 -10.94 8.53
CA TYR A 24 1.51 -9.80 8.65
C TYR A 24 1.00 -9.70 10.09
N SER A 25 0.86 -8.47 10.56
CA SER A 25 0.25 -8.15 11.85
C SER A 25 -1.22 -8.59 11.91
N ALA A 26 -1.80 -8.59 13.11
CA ALA A 26 -3.18 -9.03 13.32
C ALA A 26 -4.18 -8.20 12.50
N GLY A 27 -4.01 -6.88 12.44
CA GLY A 27 -4.76 -5.97 11.58
C GLY A 27 -4.34 -5.99 10.11
N GLY A 28 -3.20 -6.61 9.79
CA GLY A 28 -2.67 -6.74 8.44
C GLY A 28 -1.98 -5.48 7.91
N ALA A 29 -1.89 -4.41 8.70
CA ALA A 29 -1.32 -3.13 8.26
C ALA A 29 0.21 -3.08 8.31
N ARG A 30 0.83 -4.05 8.97
CA ARG A 30 2.29 -4.10 9.19
C ARG A 30 2.81 -5.45 8.75
N LEU A 31 3.99 -5.46 8.12
CA LEU A 31 4.69 -6.69 7.77
C LEU A 31 6.08 -6.68 8.41
N HIS A 32 6.28 -7.54 9.42
CA HIS A 32 7.53 -7.61 10.17
C HIS A 32 8.42 -8.75 9.66
N LEU A 33 9.50 -8.41 8.94
CA LEU A 33 10.41 -9.39 8.33
C LEU A 33 11.75 -9.56 9.08
N GLY A 34 11.86 -8.95 10.27
CA GLY A 34 13.04 -8.99 11.12
C GLY A 34 13.64 -7.60 11.39
N GLU A 35 14.73 -7.58 12.14
CA GLU A 35 15.44 -6.36 12.54
C GLU A 35 16.46 -5.95 11.47
N THR A 36 16.28 -4.79 10.84
CA THR A 36 17.16 -4.28 9.78
C THR A 36 17.75 -2.92 10.13
N GLY A 37 18.98 -2.63 9.65
CA GLY A 37 19.74 -1.43 9.99
C GLY A 37 19.46 -0.22 9.07
N VAL A 38 18.20 0.17 8.90
CA VAL A 38 17.84 1.35 8.10
C VAL A 38 17.74 2.61 8.95
N THR A 39 17.73 3.78 8.30
CA THR A 39 17.79 5.09 8.96
C THR A 39 16.43 5.64 9.42
N TYR A 40 15.33 4.98 9.08
CA TYR A 40 13.96 5.37 9.43
C TYR A 40 13.32 4.44 10.47
N GLY A 41 12.29 4.92 11.16
CA GLY A 41 11.66 4.22 12.28
C GLY A 41 10.96 2.91 11.87
N SER A 42 10.79 2.00 12.84
CA SER A 42 10.20 0.66 12.62
C SER A 42 8.83 0.68 11.94
N ALA A 43 7.98 1.67 12.23
CA ALA A 43 6.67 1.80 11.57
C ALA A 43 6.79 2.02 10.05
N ALA A 44 7.78 2.80 9.60
CA ALA A 44 8.02 3.03 8.17
C ALA A 44 8.59 1.78 7.49
N ILE A 45 9.43 1.00 8.18
CA ILE A 45 9.94 -0.30 7.70
C ILE A 45 8.79 -1.27 7.46
N GLU A 46 7.89 -1.38 8.43
CA GLU A 46 6.76 -2.30 8.36
C GLU A 46 5.71 -1.86 7.33
N LEU A 47 5.53 -0.55 7.14
CA LEU A 47 4.73 0.02 6.05
C LEU A 47 5.35 -0.29 4.68
N GLU A 48 6.64 -0.08 4.51
CA GLU A 48 7.37 -0.40 3.28
C GLU A 48 7.25 -1.90 2.94
N ALA A 49 7.38 -2.76 3.94
CA ALA A 49 7.19 -4.19 3.76
C ALA A 49 5.73 -4.52 3.39
N PHE A 50 4.74 -3.82 3.96
CA PHE A 50 3.32 -3.97 3.64
C PHE A 50 2.97 -3.49 2.21
N SER A 51 3.50 -2.34 1.77
CA SER A 51 3.14 -1.71 0.50
C SER A 51 3.78 -2.42 -0.70
N ARG A 52 5.02 -2.90 -0.58
CA ARG A 52 5.80 -3.41 -1.72
C ARG A 52 5.19 -4.61 -2.46
N PRO A 53 4.53 -5.59 -1.81
CA PRO A 53 3.86 -6.65 -2.55
C PRO A 53 2.73 -6.16 -3.46
N LEU A 54 2.20 -4.95 -3.27
CA LEU A 54 1.22 -4.34 -4.20
C LEU A 54 1.77 -4.22 -5.62
N TRP A 55 3.09 -4.04 -5.80
CA TRP A 55 3.68 -3.99 -7.14
C TRP A 55 3.49 -5.27 -7.94
N ALA A 56 3.27 -6.41 -7.28
CA ALA A 56 2.92 -7.66 -7.93
C ALA A 56 1.43 -7.99 -7.85
N LEU A 57 0.77 -7.69 -6.72
CA LEU A 57 -0.65 -8.01 -6.51
C LEU A 57 -1.58 -7.17 -7.38
N VAL A 58 -1.30 -5.88 -7.57
CA VAL A 58 -2.12 -4.99 -8.41
C VAL A 58 -2.19 -5.48 -9.86
N PRO A 59 -1.07 -5.70 -10.59
CA PRO A 59 -1.15 -6.24 -11.95
C PRO A 59 -1.73 -7.67 -11.99
N PHE A 60 -1.55 -8.47 -10.94
CA PHE A 60 -2.20 -9.77 -10.82
C PHE A 60 -3.73 -9.66 -10.80
N TRP A 61 -4.29 -8.77 -9.97
CA TRP A 61 -5.74 -8.52 -9.90
C TRP A 61 -6.28 -7.90 -11.17
N VAL A 62 -5.61 -6.89 -11.74
CA VAL A 62 -5.96 -6.28 -13.04
C VAL A 62 -5.96 -7.33 -14.16
N GLY A 63 -5.03 -8.28 -14.08
CA GLY A 63 -4.98 -9.43 -14.98
C GLY A 63 -6.11 -10.43 -14.79
N GLY A 64 -7.05 -10.23 -13.88
CA GLY A 64 -8.12 -11.19 -13.56
C GLY A 64 -7.69 -12.33 -12.63
N GLY A 65 -6.54 -12.20 -11.96
CA GLY A 65 -6.16 -13.06 -10.85
C GLY A 65 -6.97 -12.75 -9.59
N SER A 66 -7.06 -13.71 -8.68
CA SER A 66 -7.69 -13.52 -7.36
C SER A 66 -6.98 -14.38 -6.32
N ASP A 67 -6.79 -13.81 -5.13
CA ASP A 67 -6.29 -14.50 -3.94
C ASP A 67 -7.05 -13.93 -2.74
N PRO A 68 -8.09 -14.63 -2.24
CA PRO A 68 -8.92 -14.13 -1.14
C PRO A 68 -8.14 -13.81 0.14
N VAL A 69 -6.99 -14.46 0.38
CA VAL A 69 -6.18 -14.22 1.57
C VAL A 69 -5.47 -12.87 1.45
N PHE A 70 -4.82 -12.60 0.31
CA PHE A 70 -4.22 -11.29 0.08
C PHE A 70 -5.27 -10.17 0.00
N GLU A 71 -6.41 -10.43 -0.65
CA GLU A 71 -7.50 -9.46 -0.73
C GLU A 71 -7.99 -9.05 0.67
N ASP A 72 -8.18 -10.00 1.60
CA ASP A 72 -8.56 -9.67 2.98
C ASP A 72 -7.42 -9.00 3.78
N ILE A 73 -6.18 -9.45 3.64
CA ILE A 73 -5.01 -8.81 4.28
C ILE A 73 -4.93 -7.34 3.89
N TYR A 74 -5.02 -7.02 2.60
CA TYR A 74 -4.88 -5.65 2.13
C TYR A 74 -6.10 -4.79 2.46
N ARG A 75 -7.32 -5.33 2.41
CA ARG A 75 -8.51 -4.62 2.88
C ARG A 75 -8.37 -4.23 4.35
N ARG A 76 -8.02 -5.17 5.23
CA ARG A 76 -7.85 -4.90 6.68
C ARG A 76 -6.65 -4.00 6.94
N GLY A 77 -5.54 -4.22 6.24
CA GLY A 77 -4.32 -3.46 6.42
C GLY A 77 -4.47 -1.99 6.03
N LEU A 78 -5.16 -1.70 4.92
CA LEU A 78 -5.50 -0.32 4.53
C LEU A 78 -6.39 0.37 5.58
N ALA A 79 -7.38 -0.34 6.12
CA ALA A 79 -8.26 0.19 7.15
C ALA A 79 -7.52 0.46 8.48
N ALA A 80 -6.77 -0.53 8.99
CA ALA A 80 -6.07 -0.42 10.26
C ALA A 80 -4.89 0.55 10.19
N GLY A 81 -4.13 0.55 9.09
CA GLY A 81 -2.94 1.38 8.94
C GLY A 81 -3.24 2.87 8.76
N SER A 82 -4.42 3.20 8.24
CA SER A 82 -4.86 4.60 8.04
C SER A 82 -5.68 5.18 9.18
N ASP A 83 -6.05 4.38 10.19
CA ASP A 83 -6.84 4.81 11.34
C ASP A 83 -5.94 5.28 12.51
N PRO A 84 -5.94 6.58 12.87
CA PRO A 84 -5.13 7.11 13.98
C PRO A 84 -5.44 6.52 15.36
N ALA A 85 -6.62 5.91 15.54
CA ALA A 85 -7.00 5.25 16.79
C ALA A 85 -6.54 3.78 16.84
N ASN A 86 -6.09 3.21 15.73
CA ASN A 86 -5.66 1.83 15.66
C ASN A 86 -4.20 1.67 16.15
N PRO A 87 -3.88 0.64 16.96
CA PRO A 87 -2.50 0.36 17.36
C PRO A 87 -1.52 0.16 16.19
N GLU A 88 -2.03 -0.26 15.04
CA GLU A 88 -1.23 -0.51 13.84
C GLU A 88 -1.10 0.71 12.91
N TYR A 89 -1.62 1.89 13.31
CA TYR A 89 -1.52 3.14 12.55
C TYR A 89 -0.10 3.38 12.02
N TRP A 90 0.01 3.79 10.77
CA TRP A 90 1.29 4.07 10.11
C TRP A 90 1.96 5.35 10.60
N GLY A 91 1.23 6.19 11.33
CA GLY A 91 1.75 7.44 11.85
C GLY A 91 1.54 8.62 10.90
N SER A 92 1.92 9.80 11.39
CA SER A 92 1.92 11.03 10.59
C SER A 92 3.23 11.16 9.82
N CYS A 93 3.14 11.67 8.59
CA CYS A 93 4.32 11.94 7.76
C CYS A 93 5.14 13.13 8.26
N LYS A 94 6.36 13.25 7.74
CA LYS A 94 7.28 14.36 7.97
C LYS A 94 7.83 14.85 6.63
N ASP A 95 8.60 15.93 6.65
CA ASP A 95 9.36 16.33 5.46
C ASP A 95 10.32 15.22 5.04
N TYR A 96 10.38 14.96 3.73
CA TYR A 96 11.26 13.95 3.12
C TYR A 96 11.04 12.50 3.61
N ASP A 97 9.81 12.15 3.98
CA ASP A 97 9.47 10.86 4.60
C ASP A 97 9.35 9.71 3.58
N GLN A 98 9.95 8.56 3.90
CA GLN A 98 9.87 7.32 3.11
C GLN A 98 8.42 6.90 2.84
N CYS A 99 7.47 7.25 3.73
CA CYS A 99 6.05 6.97 3.55
C CYS A 99 5.51 7.46 2.19
N PHE A 100 6.06 8.53 1.61
CA PHE A 100 5.62 9.04 0.30
C PHE A 100 5.83 8.05 -0.85
N VAL A 101 6.90 7.26 -0.78
CA VAL A 101 7.15 6.19 -1.75
C VAL A 101 6.09 5.11 -1.63
N GLU A 102 5.72 4.78 -0.40
CA GLU A 102 4.76 3.72 -0.11
C GLU A 102 3.31 4.14 -0.40
N MET A 103 3.00 5.42 -0.21
CA MET A 103 1.75 6.03 -0.68
C MET A 103 1.57 5.87 -2.19
N ALA A 104 2.64 5.95 -2.99
CA ALA A 104 2.54 5.75 -4.43
C ALA A 104 2.16 4.30 -4.80
N ALA A 105 2.68 3.30 -4.09
CA ALA A 105 2.30 1.90 -4.30
C ALA A 105 0.81 1.69 -3.98
N ILE A 106 0.32 2.27 -2.88
CA ILE A 106 -1.11 2.25 -2.53
C ILE A 106 -1.94 2.98 -3.59
N ALA A 107 -1.54 4.18 -4.00
CA ALA A 107 -2.22 4.99 -5.01
C ALA A 107 -2.34 4.25 -6.36
N CYS A 108 -1.28 3.58 -6.81
CA CYS A 108 -1.32 2.70 -7.98
C CYS A 108 -2.38 1.61 -7.83
N GLY A 109 -2.47 0.99 -6.65
CA GLY A 109 -3.53 0.02 -6.35
C GLY A 109 -4.92 0.63 -6.42
N LEU A 110 -5.14 1.79 -5.80
CA LEU A 110 -6.45 2.47 -5.82
C LEU A 110 -6.88 2.89 -7.23
N LEU A 111 -5.94 3.24 -8.09
CA LEU A 111 -6.20 3.61 -9.49
C LEU A 111 -6.57 2.41 -10.35
N ASN A 112 -5.89 1.28 -10.18
CA ASN A 112 -5.95 0.16 -11.12
C ASN A 112 -6.82 -1.01 -10.64
N ALA A 113 -6.92 -1.26 -9.33
CA ALA A 113 -7.69 -2.36 -8.75
C ALA A 113 -8.59 -1.89 -7.58
N PRO A 114 -9.44 -0.86 -7.77
CA PRO A 114 -10.31 -0.35 -6.70
C PRO A 114 -11.29 -1.37 -6.14
N GLU A 115 -11.74 -2.32 -6.96
CA GLU A 115 -12.64 -3.38 -6.54
C GLU A 115 -12.03 -4.29 -5.47
N LYS A 116 -10.69 -4.30 -5.36
CA LYS A 116 -9.95 -5.04 -4.33
C LYS A 116 -9.55 -4.15 -3.15
N LEU A 117 -9.13 -2.92 -3.42
CA LEU A 117 -8.45 -2.08 -2.43
C LEU A 117 -9.27 -0.90 -1.90
N TRP A 118 -10.30 -0.46 -2.62
CA TRP A 118 -11.09 0.72 -2.26
C TRP A 118 -12.55 0.38 -1.98
N ASP A 119 -13.22 -0.28 -2.92
CA ASP A 119 -14.65 -0.54 -2.86
C ASP A 119 -15.07 -1.35 -1.62
N PRO A 120 -14.29 -2.35 -1.16
CA PRO A 120 -14.62 -3.12 0.04
C PRO A 120 -14.46 -2.34 1.36
N LEU A 121 -13.87 -1.14 1.35
CA LEU A 121 -13.75 -0.29 2.53
C LEU A 121 -15.09 0.42 2.82
N SER A 122 -15.40 0.57 4.10
CA SER A 122 -16.49 1.44 4.57
C SER A 122 -16.17 2.90 4.29
N ASP A 123 -17.18 3.77 4.37
CA ASP A 123 -17.00 5.21 4.13
C ASP A 123 -16.04 5.85 5.14
N ALA A 124 -16.05 5.39 6.39
CA ALA A 124 -15.12 5.86 7.42
C ALA A 124 -13.67 5.45 7.10
N GLU A 125 -13.46 4.19 6.68
CA GLU A 125 -12.14 3.69 6.29
C GLU A 125 -11.63 4.41 5.03
N LYS A 126 -12.49 4.68 4.05
CA LYS A 126 -12.17 5.48 2.85
C LYS A 126 -11.72 6.89 3.23
N GLN A 127 -12.42 7.55 4.14
CA GLN A 127 -12.04 8.89 4.63
C GLN A 127 -10.72 8.88 5.39
N ASN A 128 -10.47 7.85 6.21
CA ASN A 128 -9.21 7.70 6.93
C ASN A 128 -8.04 7.49 5.95
N LEU A 129 -8.20 6.59 4.98
CA LEU A 129 -7.18 6.34 3.95
C LEU A 129 -6.91 7.58 3.11
N ALA A 130 -7.96 8.28 2.68
CA ALA A 130 -7.82 9.53 1.93
C ALA A 130 -7.08 10.61 2.72
N ARG A 131 -7.43 10.81 4.00
CA ARG A 131 -6.75 11.76 4.89
C ARG A 131 -5.30 11.39 5.11
N TRP A 132 -5.01 10.10 5.25
CA TRP A 132 -3.64 9.63 5.44
C TRP A 132 -2.79 9.89 4.18
N LEU A 133 -3.33 9.59 2.98
CA LEU A 133 -2.69 9.86 1.69
C LEU A 133 -2.48 11.36 1.45
N ASP A 134 -3.45 12.21 1.80
CA ASP A 134 -3.39 13.66 1.61
C ASP A 134 -2.23 14.33 2.37
N GLN A 135 -1.66 13.68 3.40
CA GLN A 135 -0.48 14.18 4.10
C GLN A 135 0.68 14.53 3.16
N ILE A 136 0.82 13.83 2.03
CA ILE A 136 1.87 14.11 1.04
C ILE A 136 1.83 15.55 0.52
N ASN A 137 0.65 16.18 0.49
CA ASN A 137 0.44 17.55 0.02
C ASN A 137 0.86 18.61 1.06
N HIS A 138 1.04 18.22 2.33
CA HIS A 138 1.31 19.12 3.45
C HIS A 138 2.77 19.07 3.92
N HIS A 139 3.65 18.40 3.17
CA HIS A 139 5.04 18.19 3.52
C HIS A 139 5.99 18.48 2.36
N THR A 140 7.25 18.78 2.70
CA THR A 140 8.29 19.01 1.71
C THR A 140 8.71 17.69 1.06
N ILE A 141 8.61 17.62 -0.26
CA ILE A 141 8.99 16.45 -1.06
C ILE A 141 10.38 16.70 -1.66
N PRO A 142 11.27 15.69 -1.72
CA PRO A 142 12.53 15.82 -2.44
C PRO A 142 12.33 16.27 -3.89
N GLU A 143 13.15 17.20 -4.37
CA GLU A 143 13.16 17.68 -5.76
C GLU A 143 13.77 16.65 -6.72
N CYS A 144 13.12 15.50 -6.82
CA CYS A 144 13.52 14.41 -7.70
C CYS A 144 12.27 13.63 -8.15
N ASN A 145 12.45 12.34 -8.51
CA ASN A 145 11.36 11.46 -8.90
C ASN A 145 10.24 11.35 -7.86
N TRP A 146 10.47 11.77 -6.61
CA TRP A 146 9.46 11.76 -5.55
C TRP A 146 8.29 12.70 -5.81
N GLN A 147 8.47 13.74 -6.63
CA GLN A 147 7.36 14.59 -7.08
C GLN A 147 6.31 13.80 -7.88
N PHE A 148 6.71 12.73 -8.57
CA PHE A 148 5.76 11.85 -9.26
C PHE A 148 4.89 11.05 -8.29
N PHE A 149 5.37 10.74 -7.08
CA PHE A 149 4.59 10.02 -6.08
C PHE A 149 3.40 10.86 -5.61
N MET A 150 3.61 12.16 -5.36
CA MET A 150 2.55 13.11 -5.05
C MET A 150 1.51 13.18 -6.17
N ILE A 151 1.96 13.27 -7.43
CA ILE A 151 1.06 13.29 -8.58
C ILE A 151 0.20 12.02 -8.63
N LEU A 152 0.80 10.84 -8.43
CA LEU A 152 0.07 9.57 -8.40
C LEU A 152 -0.96 9.52 -7.26
N VAL A 153 -0.60 10.01 -6.07
CA VAL A 153 -1.50 10.08 -4.93
C VAL A 153 -2.69 10.99 -5.22
N ASN A 154 -2.47 12.20 -5.73
CA ASN A 154 -3.56 13.11 -6.07
C ASN A 154 -4.43 12.60 -7.22
N LEU A 155 -3.86 11.90 -8.20
CA LEU A 155 -4.63 11.21 -9.24
C LEU A 155 -5.53 10.13 -8.63
N ALA A 156 -5.04 9.34 -7.67
CA ALA A 156 -5.84 8.34 -6.97
C ALA A 156 -6.95 8.97 -6.15
N LEU A 157 -6.66 10.01 -5.35
CA LEU A 157 -7.65 10.75 -4.56
C LEU A 157 -8.75 11.33 -5.46
N LYS A 158 -8.36 12.00 -6.55
CA LYS A 158 -9.30 12.52 -7.56
C LYS A 158 -10.16 11.41 -8.17
N ALA A 159 -9.56 10.29 -8.56
CA ALA A 159 -10.29 9.16 -9.15
C ALA A 159 -11.29 8.53 -8.17
N ARG A 160 -11.07 8.67 -6.85
CA ARG A 160 -11.95 8.19 -5.79
C ARG A 160 -12.89 9.27 -5.23
N GLY A 161 -12.90 10.47 -5.83
CA GLY A 161 -13.78 11.57 -5.43
C GLY A 161 -13.41 12.19 -4.08
N MET A 162 -12.16 12.03 -3.64
CA MET A 162 -11.63 12.59 -2.40
C MET A 162 -10.96 13.95 -2.67
N PRO A 163 -10.74 14.80 -1.65
CA PRO A 163 -9.93 16.02 -1.78
C PRO A 163 -8.53 15.71 -2.33
N TYR A 164 -8.02 16.57 -3.18
CA TYR A 164 -6.71 16.46 -3.84
C TYR A 164 -6.17 17.87 -4.16
N ASP A 165 -4.87 17.97 -4.45
CA ASP A 165 -4.18 19.18 -4.93
C ASP A 165 -3.54 18.94 -6.32
#